data_AF-A0A916C8Y9-F1
#
_entry.id   AF-A0A916C8Y9-F1
#
_cell.length_a   1.000
_cell.length_b   1.000
_cell.length_c   1.000
_cell.angle_alpha   90.00
_cell.angle_beta   90.00
_cell.angle_gamma   90.00
#
_symmetry.space_group_name_H-M   'P 1'
#
loop_
_entity.id
_entity.type
_entity.pdbx_description
1 polymer ?
#
loop_
_entity_poly.entity_id
_entity_poly.type
_entity_poly.pdbx_seq_one_letter_code
_entity_poly.pdbx_strand_id
1 'polypeptide(L)'
;MIDTYVERRNGQLALRHHSLHRIRDQKLATLTTVHNYFVQRRDGKTAAERFFGSKPVNLFDWVLEQVDLPGRLTQKRSESKPKTYLAPVIVGA
;
A
#
# COMPACT_ATOMS: atom_id res chain seq x y z
N MET A 1 -12.82 5.09 -33.55
CA MET A 1 -12.36 4.14 -32.53
C MET A 1 -10.91 4.46 -32.15
N ILE A 2 -10.64 5.64 -31.59
CA ILE A 2 -9.31 6.08 -31.12
C ILE A 2 -9.42 6.85 -29.77
N ASP A 3 -10.60 7.35 -29.43
CA ASP A 3 -10.82 8.27 -28.29
C ASP A 3 -10.55 7.64 -26.92
N THR A 4 -10.82 6.36 -26.73
CA THR A 4 -10.69 5.68 -25.43
C THR A 4 -9.26 5.66 -24.88
N TYR A 5 -8.22 5.59 -25.72
CA TYR A 5 -6.83 5.61 -25.25
C TYR A 5 -6.40 7.01 -24.78
N VAL A 6 -6.81 8.04 -25.52
CA VAL A 6 -6.51 9.44 -25.21
C VAL A 6 -7.28 9.89 -23.98
N GLU A 7 -8.55 9.55 -23.87
CA GLU A 7 -9.39 9.81 -22.69
C GLU A 7 -8.82 9.15 -21.44
N ARG A 8 -8.40 7.89 -21.52
CA ARG A 8 -7.82 7.17 -20.37
C ARG A 8 -6.49 7.79 -19.91
N ARG A 9 -5.64 8.20 -20.86
CA ARG A 9 -4.39 8.90 -20.56
C ARG A 9 -4.67 10.26 -19.92
N ASN A 10 -5.61 11.04 -20.44
CA ASN A 10 -5.99 12.33 -19.89
C ASN A 10 -6.57 12.18 -18.48
N GLY A 11 -7.41 11.17 -18.24
CA GLY A 11 -7.92 10.85 -16.91
C GLY A 11 -6.80 10.50 -15.93
N GLN A 12 -5.86 9.65 -16.32
CA GLN A 12 -4.70 9.31 -15.49
C GLN A 12 -3.83 10.54 -15.19
N LEU A 13 -3.59 11.40 -16.19
CA LEU A 13 -2.81 12.61 -16.04
C LEU A 13 -3.49 13.62 -15.11
N ALA A 14 -4.81 13.80 -15.26
CA ALA A 14 -5.62 14.65 -14.40
C ALA A 14 -5.59 14.16 -12.95
N LEU A 15 -5.71 12.85 -12.70
CA LEU A 15 -5.61 12.26 -11.37
C LEU A 15 -4.21 12.41 -10.77
N ARG A 16 -3.15 12.24 -11.57
CA ARG A 16 -1.77 12.48 -11.15
C ARG A 16 -1.55 13.94 -10.77
N HIS A 17 -1.97 14.86 -11.64
CA HIS A 17 -1.87 16.30 -11.39
C HIS A 17 -2.66 16.68 -10.12
N HIS A 18 -3.89 16.21 -9.98
CA HIS A 18 -4.69 16.39 -8.77
C HIS A 18 -4.01 15.79 -7.52
N SER A 19 -3.32 14.66 -7.64
CA SER A 19 -2.62 14.06 -6.50
C SER A 19 -1.31 14.79 -6.12
N LEU A 20 -0.77 15.60 -7.03
CA LEU A 20 0.54 16.27 -6.89
C LEU A 20 0.44 17.81 -6.75
N HIS A 21 -0.68 18.44 -7.10
CA HIS A 21 -0.83 19.91 -7.02
C HIS A 21 -0.83 20.48 -5.60
N ARG A 22 -1.07 19.64 -4.57
CA ARG A 22 -1.04 20.00 -3.14
C ARG A 22 -0.50 18.85 -2.30
N ILE A 23 0.81 18.63 -2.38
CA ILE A 23 1.49 17.64 -1.54
C ILE A 23 1.58 18.21 -0.13
N ARG A 24 1.00 17.51 0.85
CA ARG A 24 1.18 17.83 2.28
C ARG A 24 2.64 17.66 2.67
N ASP A 25 3.15 18.48 3.58
CA ASP A 25 4.55 18.42 4.03
C ASP A 25 4.94 17.04 4.53
N GLN A 26 4.05 16.37 5.27
CA GLN A 26 4.28 14.99 5.72
C GLN A 26 4.50 14.03 4.55
N LYS A 27 3.69 14.14 3.49
CA LYS A 27 3.81 13.30 2.29
C LYS A 27 5.09 13.63 1.53
N LEU A 28 5.46 14.91 1.44
CA LEU A 28 6.73 15.33 0.84
C LEU A 28 7.93 14.76 1.60
N ALA A 29 7.90 14.81 2.93
CA ALA A 29 8.93 14.22 3.78
C ALA A 29 9.04 12.71 3.55
N THR A 30 7.92 11.98 3.55
CA THR A 30 7.91 10.53 3.28
C THR A 30 8.48 10.21 1.90
N LEU A 31 8.05 10.92 0.85
CA LEU A 31 8.53 10.70 -0.52
C LEU A 31 10.03 11.02 -0.65
N THR A 32 10.50 12.08 0.01
CA THR A 32 11.92 12.43 0.08
C THR A 32 12.72 11.32 0.74
N THR A 33 12.25 10.77 1.86
CA THR A 33 12.90 9.65 2.55
C THR A 33 12.96 8.40 1.65
N VAL A 34 11.85 8.03 1.00
CA VAL A 34 11.82 6.88 0.09
C VAL A 34 12.77 7.08 -1.09
N HIS A 35 12.78 8.28 -1.69
CA HIS A 35 13.72 8.60 -2.77
C HIS A 35 15.17 8.47 -2.32
N ASN A 36 15.49 9.01 -1.15
CA ASN A 36 16.86 9.07 -0.66
C ASN A 36 17.40 7.70 -0.25
N TYR A 37 16.59 6.88 0.43
CA TYR A 37 17.05 5.68 1.13
C TYR A 37 16.56 4.35 0.54
N PHE A 38 15.57 4.34 -0.37
CA PHE A 38 15.04 3.10 -0.95
C PHE A 38 15.21 3.02 -2.47
N VAL A 39 14.95 4.11 -3.20
CA VAL A 39 15.03 4.08 -4.67
C VAL A 39 16.49 3.95 -5.13
N GLN A 40 16.77 2.92 -5.93
CA GLN A 40 18.09 2.64 -6.48
C GLN A 40 18.16 3.02 -7.96
N ARG A 41 19.34 3.49 -8.40
CA ARG A 41 19.64 3.68 -9.83
C ARG A 41 20.13 2.37 -10.45
N ARG A 42 20.46 2.38 -11.74
CA ARG A 42 21.05 1.24 -12.47
C ARG A 42 22.34 0.70 -11.86
N ASP A 43 23.08 1.53 -11.11
CA ASP A 43 24.30 1.14 -10.39
C ASP A 43 24.01 0.51 -9.01
N GLY A 44 22.73 0.32 -8.66
CA GLY A 44 22.29 -0.26 -7.40
C GLY A 44 22.40 0.66 -6.19
N LYS A 45 22.92 1.88 -6.35
CA LYS A 45 23.12 2.82 -5.23
C LYS A 45 21.91 3.73 -5.02
N THR A 46 21.62 4.03 -3.76
CA THR A 46 20.59 5.02 -3.39
C THR A 46 21.12 6.45 -3.53
N ALA A 47 20.26 7.46 -3.44
CA ALA A 47 20.72 8.85 -3.44
C ALA A 47 21.51 9.19 -2.16
N ALA A 48 21.07 8.68 -1.00
CA ALA A 48 21.80 8.84 0.26
C ALA A 48 23.20 8.20 0.21
N GLU A 49 23.32 7.00 -0.36
CA GLU A 49 24.63 6.33 -0.52
C GLU A 49 25.65 7.17 -1.31
N ARG A 50 25.17 7.83 -2.38
CA ARG A 50 26.02 8.67 -3.22
C ARG A 50 26.38 9.99 -2.53
N PHE A 51 25.47 10.52 -1.73
CA PHE A 51 25.67 11.78 -1.01
C PHE A 51 26.61 11.63 0.19
N PHE A 52 26.41 10.58 1.00
CA PHE A 52 27.20 10.35 2.21
C PHE A 52 28.45 9.49 1.98
N GLY A 53 28.58 8.83 0.82
CA GLY A 53 29.72 7.98 0.48
C GLY A 53 29.74 6.62 1.21
N SER A 54 28.71 6.32 2.01
CA SER A 54 28.57 5.08 2.79
C SER A 54 27.18 4.50 2.64
N LYS A 55 27.04 3.20 2.93
CA LYS A 55 25.75 2.50 2.87
C LYS A 55 24.91 2.85 4.11
N PRO A 56 23.73 3.49 3.95
CA PRO A 56 22.84 3.76 5.06
C PRO A 56 22.19 2.45 5.53
N VAL A 57 21.65 2.49 6.76
CA VAL A 57 20.81 1.42 7.29
C VAL A 57 19.61 1.21 6.35
N ASN A 58 19.14 -0.03 6.25
CA ASN A 58 17.95 -0.35 5.47
C ASN A 58 16.75 0.43 6.00
N LEU A 59 16.06 1.15 5.11
CA LEU A 59 14.95 2.02 5.48
C LEU A 59 13.82 1.26 6.21
N PHE A 60 13.46 0.07 5.75
CA PHE A 60 12.36 -0.68 6.34
C PHE A 60 12.73 -1.25 7.71
N ASP A 61 13.95 -1.77 7.86
CA ASP A 61 14.44 -2.26 9.15
C ASP A 61 14.43 -1.13 10.19
N TRP A 62 14.92 0.06 9.80
CA TRP A 62 14.87 1.24 10.66
C TRP A 62 13.43 1.65 11.00
N VAL A 63 12.50 1.65 10.04
CA VAL A 63 11.08 1.96 10.33
C VAL A 63 10.48 0.95 11.30
N LEU A 64 10.76 -0.34 11.12
CA LEU A 64 10.25 -1.42 11.98
C LEU A 64 10.75 -1.30 13.42
N GLU A 65 11.95 -0.78 13.64
CA GLU A 65 12.47 -0.48 14.98
C GLU A 65 11.77 0.71 15.65
N GLN A 66 11.19 1.63 14.87
CA GLN A 66 10.57 2.86 15.38
C GLN A 66 9.06 2.76 15.56
N VAL A 67 8.39 1.81 14.90
CA VAL A 67 6.92 1.69 14.96
C VAL A 67 6.49 0.68 16.00
N ASP A 68 5.54 1.08 16.84
CA ASP A 68 4.79 0.12 17.67
C ASP A 68 3.92 -0.73 16.74
N LEU A 69 4.35 -1.98 16.54
CA LEU A 69 3.61 -2.91 15.70
C LEU A 69 2.25 -3.20 16.36
N PRO A 70 1.13 -3.07 15.63
CA PRO A 70 -0.17 -3.38 16.19
C PRO A 70 -0.21 -4.83 16.66
N GLY A 71 -0.91 -5.05 17.77
CA GLY A 71 -1.15 -6.41 18.29
C GLY A 71 -1.70 -7.35 17.22
N ARG A 72 -1.41 -8.65 17.39
CA ARG A 72 -1.73 -9.74 16.45
C ARG A 72 -3.10 -9.54 15.80
N LEU A 73 -3.12 -9.62 14.46
CA LEU A 73 -4.37 -9.62 13.68
C LEU A 73 -5.39 -10.55 14.32
N THR A 74 -6.61 -10.04 14.55
CA THR A 74 -7.74 -10.83 15.04
C THR A 74 -7.84 -12.12 14.21
N GLN A 75 -7.66 -13.26 14.86
CA GLN A 75 -7.81 -14.55 14.17
C GLN A 75 -9.21 -14.60 13.56
N LYS A 76 -9.29 -14.99 12.29
CA LYS A 76 -10.56 -15.14 11.57
C LYS A 76 -11.47 -16.00 12.43
N ARG A 77 -12.61 -15.44 12.88
CA ARG A 77 -13.59 -16.17 13.68
C ARG A 77 -13.97 -17.43 12.89
N SER A 78 -13.83 -18.61 13.50
CA SER A 78 -14.25 -19.85 12.85
C SER A 78 -15.71 -19.70 12.44
N GLU A 79 -16.02 -20.01 11.18
CA GLU A 79 -17.39 -19.96 10.68
C GLU A 79 -18.24 -20.90 11.53
N SER A 80 -19.29 -20.36 12.14
CA SER A 80 -20.26 -21.18 12.87
C SER A 80 -20.95 -22.11 11.87
N LYS A 81 -20.91 -23.42 12.11
CA LYS A 81 -21.62 -24.40 11.27
C LYS A 81 -23.10 -24.00 11.14
N PRO A 82 -23.70 -24.08 9.93
CA PRO A 82 -25.09 -23.70 9.73
C PRO A 82 -25.99 -24.53 10.64
N LYS A 83 -26.94 -23.87 11.30
CA LYS A 83 -27.91 -24.50 12.19
C LYS A 83 -28.91 -25.25 11.31
N THR A 84 -28.86 -26.58 11.33
CA THR A 84 -29.84 -27.42 10.64
C THR A 84 -31.22 -27.19 11.25
N TYR A 85 -32.11 -26.51 10.53
CA TYR A 85 -33.52 -26.47 10.89
C TYR A 85 -34.21 -27.70 10.30
N LEU A 86 -34.88 -28.48 11.16
CA LEU A 86 -35.61 -29.69 10.79
C LEU A 86 -36.73 -29.34 9.80
N ALA A 87 -36.85 -30.13 8.72
CA ALA A 87 -37.88 -29.98 7.71
C ALA A 87 -39.28 -30.22 8.31
N PRO A 88 -40.33 -29.51 7.84
CA PRO A 88 -41.68 -29.70 8.33
C PRO A 88 -42.18 -31.11 7.98
N VAL A 89 -42.72 -31.79 9.00
CA VAL A 89 -43.49 -33.04 8.85
C VAL A 89 -44.74 -32.72 8.04
N ILE A 90 -44.81 -33.25 6.81
CA ILE A 90 -46.05 -33.26 6.03
C ILE A 90 -46.96 -34.30 6.67
N VAL A 91 -47.98 -33.85 7.39
CA VAL A 91 -49.14 -34.66 7.76
C VAL A 91 -50.10 -34.64 6.57
N GLY A 92 -50.34 -35.79 5.97
CA GLY A 92 -51.33 -35.97 4.92
C GLY A 92 -51.72 -37.44 4.81
N ALA A 93 -52.84 -37.79 5.43
CA ALA A 93 -53.61 -39.01 5.20
C ALA A 93 -55.00 -38.58 4.71
#